data_AF-J0LK36-F1
#
_entry.id   AF-J0LK36-F1
#
_cell.length_a   1.000
_cell.length_b   1.000
_cell.length_c   1.000
_cell.angle_alpha   90.00
_cell.angle_beta   90.00
_cell.angle_gamma   90.00
#
_symmetry.space_group_name_H-M   'P 1'
#
loop_
_entity.id
_entity.type
_entity.pdbx_description
1 polymer ?
#
loop_
_entity_poly.entity_id
_entity_poly.type
_entity_poly.pdbx_seq_one_letter_code
_entity_poly.pdbx_strand_id
1 'polypeptide(L)'
;PPRWARLARDDLTSYALVDPIPSRFGIGDHPRCACGGAPKASAPVEDKDCIVFTSSRAYRTRIEVRRCGSCRRCCGPDLRELGLFNYNNSRVYSHELLDSFTSCMANFEAPFHGFRKHVCNTYEEHQSPVPFVSDTTWRAVWFSFLRVQQLINSFACSKCGDCPEVLIFDGVTAGFAVEHCTGTLRPPT
;
A
#
# COMPACT_ATOMS: atom_id res chain seq x y z
N PRO A 1 -10.10 -1.83 1.11
CA PRO A 1 -10.35 -0.53 1.77
C PRO A 1 -10.50 -0.72 3.29
N PRO A 2 -10.10 0.27 4.10
CA PRO A 2 -10.34 0.28 5.55
C PRO A 2 -11.84 0.34 5.86
N ARG A 3 -12.25 -0.11 7.06
CA ARG A 3 -13.67 -0.24 7.45
C ARG A 3 -14.49 1.04 7.25
N TRP A 4 -13.92 2.18 7.62
CA TRP A 4 -14.57 3.49 7.53
C TRP A 4 -14.82 3.97 6.10
N ALA A 5 -14.12 3.40 5.10
CA ALA A 5 -14.22 3.77 3.69
C ALA A 5 -15.11 2.80 2.88
N ARG A 6 -15.72 1.79 3.51
CA ARG A 6 -16.49 0.76 2.82
C ARG A 6 -17.93 1.21 2.60
N LEU A 7 -18.47 0.86 1.43
CA LEU A 7 -19.90 0.95 1.16
C LEU A 7 -20.62 -0.24 1.83
N ALA A 8 -21.93 -0.09 2.06
CA ALA A 8 -22.75 -1.16 2.65
C ALA A 8 -22.73 -2.48 1.85
N ARG A 9 -22.38 -2.41 0.55
CA ARG A 9 -22.26 -3.55 -0.37
C ARG A 9 -20.86 -4.20 -0.36
N ASP A 10 -19.89 -3.62 0.32
CA ASP A 10 -18.51 -4.10 0.30
C ASP A 10 -18.34 -5.24 1.33
N ASP A 11 -18.49 -6.48 0.87
CA ASP A 11 -18.16 -7.66 1.67
C ASP A 11 -16.66 -7.97 1.60
N LEU A 12 -15.86 -7.21 2.35
CA LEU A 12 -14.41 -7.31 2.36
C LEU A 12 -13.88 -7.71 3.74
N THR A 13 -12.86 -8.57 3.79
CA THR A 13 -12.18 -8.91 5.04
C THR A 13 -11.47 -7.68 5.63
N SER A 14 -11.59 -7.48 6.94
CA SER A 14 -10.75 -6.53 7.68
C SER A 14 -9.61 -7.29 8.33
N TYR A 15 -8.44 -6.67 8.39
CA TYR A 15 -7.28 -7.23 9.08
C TYR A 15 -7.07 -6.49 10.39
N ALA A 16 -6.72 -7.24 11.43
CA ALA A 16 -6.38 -6.65 12.73
C ALA A 16 -5.04 -5.90 12.63
N LEU A 17 -4.77 -5.06 13.63
CA LEU A 17 -3.43 -4.50 13.81
C LEU A 17 -2.47 -5.63 14.14
N VAL A 18 -1.31 -5.68 13.46
CA VAL A 18 -0.23 -6.59 13.87
C VAL A 18 0.42 -6.04 15.12
N ASP A 19 0.20 -6.71 16.24
CA ASP A 19 0.91 -6.46 17.49
C ASP A 19 0.99 -7.76 18.31
N PRO A 20 2.18 -8.25 18.69
CA PRO A 20 3.50 -7.76 18.30
C PRO A 20 3.86 -8.08 16.84
N ILE A 21 4.75 -7.28 16.24
CA ILE A 21 5.33 -7.61 14.92
C ILE A 21 6.14 -8.92 15.04
N PRO A 22 5.85 -9.95 14.21
CA PRO A 22 6.63 -11.19 14.21
C PRO A 22 8.11 -10.96 13.92
N SER A 23 8.97 -11.71 14.58
CA SER A 23 10.43 -11.69 14.36
C SER A 23 10.85 -12.34 13.04
N ARG A 24 9.97 -13.11 12.41
CA ARG A 24 10.16 -13.74 11.10
C ARG A 24 8.83 -13.99 10.40
N PHE A 25 8.79 -13.71 9.11
CA PHE A 25 7.66 -14.04 8.23
C PHE A 25 8.01 -15.24 7.35
N GLY A 26 7.18 -16.28 7.40
CA GLY A 26 7.30 -17.43 6.52
C GLY A 26 6.86 -17.13 5.08
N ILE A 27 7.33 -17.92 4.12
CA ILE A 27 7.07 -17.69 2.68
C ILE A 27 5.60 -17.89 2.28
N GLY A 28 4.85 -18.67 3.08
CA GLY A 28 3.43 -18.97 2.86
C GLY A 28 3.16 -19.84 1.64
N ASP A 29 1.88 -20.03 1.34
CA ASP A 29 1.42 -20.96 0.30
C ASP A 29 1.44 -20.36 -1.12
N HIS A 30 1.33 -19.04 -1.22
CA HIS A 30 1.18 -18.32 -2.49
C HIS A 30 2.22 -17.22 -2.70
N PRO A 31 3.53 -17.50 -2.58
CA PRO A 31 4.54 -16.47 -2.78
C PRO A 31 4.54 -15.97 -4.22
N ARG A 32 4.57 -14.65 -4.39
CA ARG A 32 4.54 -14.00 -5.71
C ARG A 32 5.71 -13.05 -5.88
N CYS A 33 6.17 -12.94 -7.12
CA CYS A 33 7.09 -11.89 -7.52
C CYS A 33 6.30 -10.68 -8.03
N ALA A 34 6.87 -9.48 -7.87
CA ALA A 34 6.35 -8.26 -8.48
C ALA A 34 6.24 -8.31 -10.02
N CYS A 35 6.87 -9.28 -10.70
CA CYS A 35 6.68 -9.51 -12.14
C CYS A 35 5.49 -10.42 -12.47
N GLY A 36 4.71 -10.86 -11.49
CA GLY A 36 3.66 -11.88 -11.65
C GLY A 36 4.16 -13.33 -11.68
N GLY A 37 5.48 -13.53 -11.72
CA GLY A 37 6.11 -14.84 -11.79
C GLY A 37 5.97 -15.64 -10.49
N ALA A 38 5.94 -16.97 -10.64
CA ALA A 38 5.96 -17.93 -9.54
C ALA A 38 7.41 -18.20 -9.06
N PRO A 39 7.58 -18.68 -7.82
CA PRO A 39 8.90 -19.11 -7.35
C PRO A 39 9.42 -20.28 -8.17
N LYS A 40 10.74 -20.31 -8.40
CA LYS A 40 11.41 -21.45 -9.02
C LYS A 40 11.38 -22.63 -8.04
N ALA A 41 10.73 -23.72 -8.39
CA ALA A 41 10.53 -24.87 -7.49
C ALA A 41 11.85 -25.47 -6.96
N SER A 42 12.92 -25.44 -7.76
CA SER A 42 14.24 -25.96 -7.38
C SER A 42 15.12 -24.97 -6.60
N ALA A 43 14.70 -23.71 -6.42
CA ALA A 43 15.47 -22.76 -5.64
C ALA A 43 15.21 -22.95 -4.13
N PRO A 44 16.24 -22.85 -3.27
CA PRO A 44 16.06 -22.92 -1.83
C PRO A 44 15.25 -21.73 -1.31
N VAL A 45 14.62 -21.90 -0.14
CA VAL A 45 14.09 -20.78 0.63
C VAL A 45 15.25 -20.06 1.30
N GLU A 46 15.35 -18.76 1.09
CA GLU A 46 16.39 -17.89 1.65
C GLU A 46 15.74 -16.97 2.70
N ASP A 47 16.40 -16.79 3.85
CA ASP A 47 16.03 -15.76 4.81
C ASP A 47 16.64 -14.42 4.39
N LYS A 48 15.83 -13.36 4.40
CA LYS A 48 16.25 -12.01 4.05
C LYS A 48 15.87 -11.03 5.17
N ASP A 49 16.76 -10.10 5.48
CA ASP A 49 16.43 -9.02 6.41
C ASP A 49 15.38 -8.08 5.79
N CYS A 50 14.40 -7.70 6.61
CA CYS A 50 13.39 -6.72 6.23
C CYS A 50 13.03 -5.79 7.40
N ILE A 51 12.44 -4.65 7.03
CA ILE A 51 12.00 -3.63 7.98
C ILE A 51 10.50 -3.46 7.84
N VAL A 52 9.78 -3.56 8.95
CA VAL A 52 8.34 -3.30 9.04
C VAL A 52 8.13 -1.87 9.55
N PHE A 53 7.48 -1.04 8.76
CA PHE A 53 7.13 0.33 9.12
C PHE A 53 5.69 0.42 9.60
N THR A 54 5.49 0.98 10.79
CA THR A 54 4.18 1.30 11.39
C THR A 54 4.02 2.81 11.58
N SER A 55 2.89 3.30 12.07
CA SER A 55 2.73 4.73 12.40
C SER A 55 3.61 5.20 13.56
N SER A 56 3.94 4.32 14.50
CA SER A 56 4.66 4.69 15.73
C SER A 56 6.16 4.42 15.66
N ARG A 57 6.57 3.29 15.08
CA ARG A 57 7.99 2.89 14.98
C ARG A 57 8.25 1.88 13.86
N ALA A 58 9.51 1.63 13.56
CA ALA A 58 9.93 0.58 12.63
C ALA A 58 10.60 -0.59 13.36
N TYR A 59 10.41 -1.80 12.83
CA TYR A 59 10.91 -3.04 13.40
C TYR A 59 11.81 -3.78 12.41
N ARG A 60 12.97 -4.24 12.87
CA ARG A 60 13.84 -5.12 12.09
C ARG A 60 13.37 -6.57 12.28
N THR A 61 13.16 -7.28 11.19
CA THR A 61 12.66 -8.65 11.18
C THR A 61 13.24 -9.41 9.98
N ARG A 62 12.85 -10.68 9.81
CA ARG A 62 13.26 -11.52 8.68
C ARG A 62 12.07 -11.96 7.86
N ILE A 63 12.29 -12.21 6.58
CA ILE A 63 11.27 -12.71 5.67
C ILE A 63 11.87 -13.80 4.79
N GLU A 64 11.18 -14.93 4.72
CA GLU A 64 11.53 -16.01 3.81
C GLU A 64 11.15 -15.64 2.37
N VAL A 65 12.08 -15.87 1.44
CA VAL A 65 11.88 -15.63 0.02
C VAL A 65 12.43 -16.79 -0.81
N ARG A 66 11.95 -16.92 -2.05
CA ARG A 66 12.50 -17.88 -3.04
C ARG A 66 12.79 -17.17 -4.35
N ARG A 67 13.81 -17.59 -5.10
CA ARG A 67 14.12 -16.98 -6.41
C ARG A 67 12.94 -17.11 -7.38
N CYS A 68 12.64 -16.04 -8.10
CA CYS A 68 11.62 -16.04 -9.14
C CYS A 68 12.09 -16.89 -10.33
N GLY A 69 11.19 -17.68 -10.93
CA GLY A 69 11.50 -18.46 -12.13
C GLY A 69 11.62 -17.62 -13.40
N SER A 70 11.01 -16.43 -13.43
CA SER A 70 10.88 -15.60 -14.64
C SER A 70 11.79 -14.37 -14.65
N CYS A 71 12.34 -13.96 -13.51
CA CYS A 71 13.23 -12.79 -13.43
C CYS A 71 14.25 -12.92 -12.29
N ARG A 72 15.13 -11.92 -12.13
CA ARG A 72 16.21 -11.94 -11.13
C ARG A 72 15.77 -11.62 -9.69
N ARG A 73 14.50 -11.26 -9.48
CA ARG A 73 13.93 -10.90 -8.17
C ARG A 73 13.55 -12.15 -7.36
N CYS A 74 13.12 -11.95 -6.11
CA CYS A 74 12.58 -13.02 -5.27
C CYS A 74 11.06 -12.90 -5.13
N CYS A 75 10.42 -14.04 -4.91
CA CYS A 75 9.04 -14.17 -4.48
C CYS A 75 9.02 -14.23 -2.95
N GLY A 76 8.15 -13.44 -2.33
CA GLY A 76 7.94 -13.46 -0.88
C GLY A 76 6.44 -13.61 -0.56
N PRO A 77 6.10 -13.66 0.73
CA PRO A 77 4.72 -13.78 1.21
C PRO A 77 3.91 -12.50 0.94
N ASP A 78 2.58 -12.64 0.88
CA ASP A 78 1.65 -11.52 0.71
C ASP A 78 1.55 -10.68 2.00
N LEU A 79 1.47 -11.35 3.16
CA LEU A 79 1.33 -10.77 4.51
C LEU A 79 0.02 -10.01 4.74
N ARG A 80 -0.88 -10.02 3.75
CA ARG A 80 -2.16 -9.33 3.78
C ARG A 80 -3.01 -9.77 4.96
N GLU A 81 -3.02 -11.06 5.26
CA GLU A 81 -3.75 -11.68 6.38
C GLU A 81 -3.32 -11.17 7.75
N LEU A 82 -2.08 -10.70 7.86
CA LEU A 82 -1.59 -10.04 9.06
C LEU A 82 -2.01 -8.57 9.08
N GLY A 83 -2.43 -7.96 7.97
CA GLY A 83 -2.61 -6.52 7.87
C GLY A 83 -1.30 -5.79 7.56
N LEU A 84 -0.40 -6.46 6.83
CA LEU A 84 0.84 -5.90 6.33
C LEU A 84 0.85 -5.92 4.80
N PHE A 85 1.52 -4.92 4.24
CA PHE A 85 1.76 -4.78 2.82
C PHE A 85 3.24 -5.02 2.53
N ASN A 86 3.53 -6.13 1.86
CA ASN A 86 4.88 -6.43 1.39
C ASN A 86 5.23 -5.63 0.12
N TYR A 87 5.97 -4.53 0.25
CA TYR A 87 6.33 -3.68 -0.88
C TYR A 87 7.39 -4.32 -1.79
N ASN A 88 8.45 -4.92 -1.20
CA ASN A 88 9.57 -5.47 -1.99
C ASN A 88 10.43 -6.55 -1.29
N ASN A 89 9.88 -7.26 -0.31
CA ASN A 89 10.56 -8.25 0.54
C ASN A 89 11.72 -7.70 1.40
N SER A 90 11.97 -6.39 1.39
CA SER A 90 12.92 -5.72 2.30
C SER A 90 12.26 -4.62 3.10
N ARG A 91 11.16 -4.06 2.59
CA ARG A 91 10.34 -3.07 3.26
C ARG A 91 8.90 -3.57 3.25
N VAL A 92 8.33 -3.63 4.44
CA VAL A 92 6.96 -4.03 4.70
C VAL A 92 6.30 -2.87 5.44
N TYR A 93 5.06 -2.57 5.12
CA TYR A 93 4.33 -1.44 5.70
C TYR A 93 3.04 -1.95 6.30
N SER A 94 2.72 -1.55 7.52
CA SER A 94 1.43 -1.88 8.11
C SER A 94 0.28 -1.23 7.33
N HIS A 95 -0.84 -1.93 7.21
CA HIS A 95 -2.06 -1.34 6.68
C HIS A 95 -2.51 -0.16 7.53
N GLU A 96 -2.34 -0.23 8.85
CA GLU A 96 -2.64 0.87 9.77
C GLU A 96 -1.95 2.19 9.35
N LEU A 97 -0.64 2.17 9.08
CA LEU A 97 0.10 3.33 8.60
C LEU A 97 -0.45 3.87 7.26
N LEU A 98 -0.75 2.97 6.33
CA LEU A 98 -1.17 3.31 4.97
C LEU A 98 -2.62 3.83 4.95
N ASP A 99 -3.50 3.21 5.72
CA ASP A 99 -4.89 3.60 5.91
C ASP A 99 -5.00 4.91 6.70
N SER A 100 -4.11 5.15 7.67
CA SER A 100 -4.02 6.41 8.41
C SER A 100 -3.74 7.58 7.47
N PHE A 101 -2.75 7.45 6.58
CA PHE A 101 -2.51 8.48 5.58
C PHE A 101 -3.68 8.69 4.62
N THR A 102 -4.30 7.59 4.18
CA THR A 102 -5.48 7.64 3.32
C THR A 102 -6.63 8.40 4.00
N SER A 103 -6.82 8.17 5.30
CA SER A 103 -7.79 8.91 6.13
C SER A 103 -7.44 10.39 6.23
N CYS A 104 -6.18 10.74 6.53
CA CYS A 104 -5.75 12.13 6.62
C CYS A 104 -5.91 12.89 5.29
N MET A 105 -5.59 12.23 4.17
CA MET A 105 -5.75 12.80 2.84
C MET A 105 -7.24 13.04 2.53
N ALA A 106 -8.12 12.10 2.89
CA ALA A 106 -9.55 12.19 2.62
C ALA A 106 -10.29 13.23 3.49
N ASN A 107 -9.78 13.55 4.69
CA ASN A 107 -10.51 14.40 5.65
C ASN A 107 -9.92 15.80 5.86
N PHE A 108 -8.61 15.99 5.66
CA PHE A 108 -7.93 17.25 6.03
C PHE A 108 -6.84 17.69 5.03
N GLU A 109 -6.95 17.30 3.75
CA GLU A 109 -6.00 17.66 2.68
C GLU A 109 -4.51 17.45 3.06
N ALA A 110 -4.19 16.34 3.74
CA ALA A 110 -2.83 16.13 4.23
C ALA A 110 -1.84 15.87 3.07
N PRO A 111 -0.81 16.74 2.85
CA PRO A 111 0.20 16.49 1.83
C PRO A 111 1.12 15.35 2.25
N PHE A 112 1.68 14.62 1.28
CA PHE A 112 2.63 13.51 1.53
C PHE A 112 3.78 13.90 2.46
N HIS A 113 4.39 15.06 2.23
CA HIS A 113 5.49 15.55 3.05
C HIS A 113 5.05 15.88 4.48
N GLY A 114 3.85 16.48 4.65
CA GLY A 114 3.30 16.81 5.96
C GLY A 114 3.04 15.55 6.80
N PHE A 115 2.39 14.55 6.20
CA PHE A 115 2.16 13.26 6.88
C PHE A 115 3.47 12.53 7.18
N ARG A 116 4.42 12.49 6.23
CA ARG A 116 5.74 11.91 6.47
C ARG A 116 6.43 12.59 7.66
N LYS A 117 6.43 13.92 7.71
CA LYS A 117 7.02 14.69 8.82
C LYS A 117 6.36 14.36 10.16
N HIS A 118 5.04 14.21 10.17
CA HIS A 118 4.32 13.73 11.35
C HIS A 118 4.83 12.36 11.82
N VAL A 119 4.95 11.37 10.93
CA VAL A 119 5.49 10.04 11.27
C VAL A 119 6.96 10.12 11.72
N CYS A 120 7.78 10.97 11.10
CA CYS A 120 9.17 11.20 11.55
C CYS A 120 9.23 11.72 12.99
N ASN A 121 8.43 12.72 13.34
CA ASN A 121 8.37 13.25 14.70
C ASN A 121 7.92 12.16 15.70
N THR A 122 6.91 11.37 15.32
CA THR A 122 6.43 10.24 16.13
C THR A 122 7.54 9.19 16.34
N TYR A 123 8.34 8.89 15.31
CA TYR A 123 9.46 7.96 15.41
C TYR A 123 10.58 8.48 16.33
N GLU A 124 10.83 9.79 16.33
CA GLU A 124 11.78 10.43 17.24
C GLU A 124 11.30 10.33 18.69
N GLU A 125 10.03 10.66 18.95
CA GLU A 125 9.41 10.57 20.27
C GLU A 125 9.44 9.14 20.84
N HIS A 126 9.14 8.15 20.00
CA HIS A 126 9.13 6.74 20.38
C HIS A 126 10.50 6.03 20.23
N GLN A 127 11.57 6.78 19.93
CA GLN A 127 12.93 6.25 19.79
C GLN A 127 13.02 5.05 18.83
N SER A 128 12.38 5.17 17.66
CA SER A 128 12.37 4.12 16.65
C SER A 128 13.81 3.74 16.25
N PRO A 129 14.15 2.43 16.18
CA PRO A 129 15.51 1.97 15.86
C PRO A 129 15.91 2.22 14.40
N VAL A 130 14.94 2.58 13.55
CA VAL A 130 15.14 2.88 12.14
C VAL A 130 14.35 4.16 11.80
N PRO A 131 14.96 5.13 11.09
CA PRO A 131 14.25 6.33 10.65
C PRO A 131 13.19 5.99 9.61
N PHE A 132 12.17 6.83 9.53
CA PHE A 132 11.16 6.71 8.48
C PHE A 132 11.73 7.03 7.09
N VAL A 133 11.08 6.52 6.05
CA VAL A 133 11.60 6.59 4.67
C VAL A 133 11.54 8.00 4.07
N SER A 134 12.20 8.22 2.93
CA SER A 134 12.16 9.49 2.19
C SER A 134 10.79 9.76 1.55
N ASP A 135 10.49 11.03 1.21
CA ASP A 135 9.23 11.43 0.54
C ASP A 135 8.97 10.67 -0.76
N THR A 136 10.01 10.47 -1.57
CA THR A 136 9.90 9.71 -2.82
C THR A 136 9.54 8.25 -2.57
N THR A 137 10.15 7.63 -1.55
CA THR A 137 9.84 6.25 -1.17
C THR A 137 8.42 6.15 -0.62
N TRP A 138 8.04 7.07 0.26
CA TRP A 138 6.70 7.11 0.87
C TRP A 138 5.60 7.20 -0.18
N ARG A 139 5.73 8.16 -1.12
CA ARG A 139 4.80 8.29 -2.26
C ARG A 139 4.70 7.00 -3.07
N ALA A 140 5.84 6.42 -3.45
CA ALA A 140 5.86 5.20 -4.26
C ALA A 140 5.19 4.01 -3.56
N VAL A 141 5.39 3.88 -2.24
CA VAL A 141 4.78 2.83 -1.43
C VAL A 141 3.27 3.00 -1.36
N TRP A 142 2.78 4.20 -1.05
CA TRP A 142 1.34 4.43 -0.94
C TRP A 142 0.62 4.23 -2.27
N PHE A 143 1.16 4.72 -3.39
CA PHE A 143 0.58 4.43 -4.71
C PHE A 143 0.63 2.94 -5.06
N SER A 144 1.65 2.21 -4.62
CA SER A 144 1.71 0.76 -4.81
C SER A 144 0.66 0.04 -3.98
N PHE A 145 0.39 0.52 -2.76
CA PHE A 145 -0.67 0.02 -1.91
C PHE A 145 -2.06 0.29 -2.51
N LEU A 146 -2.30 1.49 -3.01
CA LEU A 146 -3.57 1.81 -3.69
C LEU A 146 -3.87 0.87 -4.85
N ARG A 147 -2.85 0.50 -5.64
CA ARG A 147 -3.03 -0.42 -6.78
C ARG A 147 -3.50 -1.82 -6.39
N VAL A 148 -3.23 -2.24 -5.15
CA VAL A 148 -3.71 -3.54 -4.63
C VAL A 148 -5.01 -3.40 -3.84
N GLN A 149 -5.43 -2.19 -3.49
CA GLN A 149 -6.77 -1.94 -2.97
C GLN A 149 -7.77 -2.13 -4.09
N GLN A 150 -8.59 -3.18 -3.97
CA GLN A 150 -9.76 -3.38 -4.81
C GLN A 150 -10.82 -2.34 -4.45
N LEU A 151 -10.77 -1.18 -5.11
CA LEU A 151 -11.86 -0.20 -5.15
C LEU A 151 -12.88 -0.65 -6.21
N ILE A 152 -13.44 -1.85 -6.01
CA ILE A 152 -14.41 -2.43 -6.93
C ILE A 152 -15.78 -1.82 -6.59
N ASN A 153 -16.44 -1.24 -7.59
CA ASN A 153 -17.83 -0.77 -7.55
C ASN A 153 -18.15 0.53 -6.77
N SER A 154 -17.27 1.52 -6.65
CA SER A 154 -17.59 2.74 -5.87
C SER A 154 -18.00 4.00 -6.64
N PHE A 155 -17.87 4.04 -7.98
CA PHE A 155 -18.17 5.27 -8.75
C PHE A 155 -19.44 5.21 -9.62
N ALA A 156 -20.20 4.11 -9.56
CA ALA A 156 -21.51 4.06 -10.18
C ALA A 156 -22.52 4.85 -9.32
N CYS A 157 -22.99 5.98 -9.84
CA CYS A 157 -24.07 6.72 -9.20
C CYS A 157 -25.32 5.82 -9.19
N SER A 158 -25.98 5.67 -8.04
CA SER A 158 -27.21 4.86 -7.94
C SER A 158 -28.37 5.41 -8.77
N LYS A 159 -28.27 6.66 -9.25
CA LYS A 159 -29.23 7.30 -10.16
C LYS A 159 -28.73 7.38 -11.61
N CYS A 160 -27.46 7.70 -11.82
CA CYS A 160 -26.92 8.00 -13.15
C CYS A 160 -26.16 6.82 -13.79
N GLY A 161 -25.89 5.75 -13.05
CA GLY A 161 -25.07 4.63 -13.51
C GLY A 161 -23.59 4.99 -13.62
N ASP A 162 -22.88 4.29 -14.50
CA ASP A 162 -21.48 4.55 -14.83
C ASP A 162 -21.35 5.77 -15.75
N CYS A 163 -20.26 6.53 -15.63
CA CYS A 163 -19.92 7.67 -16.51
C CYS A 163 -20.97 8.81 -16.54
N PRO A 164 -21.27 9.49 -15.42
CA PRO A 164 -22.15 10.66 -15.43
C PRO A 164 -21.55 11.79 -16.29
N GLU A 165 -22.41 12.58 -16.93
CA GLU A 165 -21.99 13.72 -17.77
C GLU A 165 -21.20 14.79 -16.99
N VAL A 166 -21.46 14.90 -15.67
CA VAL A 166 -20.79 15.83 -14.76
C VAL A 166 -20.37 15.07 -13.49
N LEU A 167 -19.08 15.11 -13.19
CA LEU A 167 -18.48 14.62 -11.94
C LEU A 167 -18.03 15.82 -11.11
N ILE A 168 -18.58 15.95 -9.91
CA ILE A 168 -18.14 16.95 -8.93
C ILE A 168 -17.40 16.18 -7.83
N PHE A 169 -16.08 16.35 -7.78
CA PHE A 169 -15.26 15.90 -6.65
C PHE A 169 -15.06 17.09 -5.70
N ASP A 170 -15.52 16.95 -4.46
CA ASP A 170 -15.13 17.87 -3.40
C ASP A 170 -13.74 17.44 -2.89
N GLY A 171 -12.71 18.26 -3.17
CA GLY A 171 -11.39 18.14 -2.55
C GLY A 171 -10.18 17.70 -3.40
N VAL A 172 -10.29 17.44 -4.71
CA VAL A 172 -9.10 17.26 -5.58
C VAL A 172 -9.31 17.87 -6.96
N THR A 173 -8.53 18.88 -7.30
CA THR A 173 -8.43 19.42 -8.67
C THR A 173 -7.34 18.67 -9.43
N ALA A 174 -7.71 17.68 -10.23
CA ALA A 174 -6.78 17.06 -11.19
C ALA A 174 -6.73 17.92 -12.48
N GLY A 175 -5.75 18.80 -12.58
CA GLY A 175 -5.51 19.60 -13.79
C GLY A 175 -4.53 18.90 -14.73
N PHE A 176 -4.91 18.73 -15.99
CA PHE A 176 -3.98 18.39 -17.07
C PHE A 176 -3.59 19.68 -17.80
N ALA A 177 -2.31 19.85 -18.12
CA ALA A 177 -1.91 20.88 -19.07
C ALA A 177 -2.60 20.59 -20.42
N VAL A 178 -3.16 21.61 -21.07
CA VAL A 178 -3.94 21.48 -22.32
C VAL A 178 -3.15 20.74 -23.42
N GLU A 179 -1.83 20.87 -23.41
CA GLU A 179 -0.88 20.18 -24.29
C GLU A 179 -0.85 18.65 -24.14
N HIS A 180 -1.48 18.09 -23.10
CA HIS A 180 -1.60 16.65 -22.86
C HIS A 180 -2.99 16.09 -23.16
N CYS A 181 -3.97 16.95 -23.49
CA CYS A 181 -5.29 16.53 -23.95
C CYS A 181 -5.20 16.11 -25.43
N THR A 182 -4.86 14.85 -25.71
CA THR A 182 -4.96 14.28 -27.06
C THR A 182 -6.43 13.94 -27.38
N GLY A 183 -6.77 13.71 -28.65
CA GLY A 183 -8.13 13.34 -29.06
C GLY A 183 -8.69 12.05 -28.42
N THR A 184 -7.85 11.26 -27.75
CA THR A 184 -8.22 10.04 -27.02
C THR A 184 -8.12 10.17 -25.50
N LEU A 185 -7.53 11.26 -24.98
CA LEU A 185 -7.47 11.53 -23.54
C LEU A 185 -8.75 12.25 -23.12
N ARG A 186 -9.52 11.61 -22.24
CA ARG A 186 -10.64 12.25 -21.53
C ARG A 186 -10.25 12.44 -20.07
N PRO A 187 -10.73 13.50 -19.40
CA PRO A 187 -10.52 13.66 -17.96
C PRO A 187 -10.97 12.38 -17.23
N PRO A 188 -10.26 11.98 -16.17
CA PRO A 188 -10.57 10.77 -15.44
C PRO A 188 -11.97 10.83 -14.82
N THR A 189 -12.57 9.65 -14.69
CA THR A 189 -13.77 9.39 -13.92
C THR A 189 -13.52 9.55 -12.42
#